data_AF-A0A3D1P9U1-F1
#
_entry.id   AF-A0A3D1P9U1-F1
#
_cell.length_a   1.000
_cell.length_b   1.000
_cell.length_c   1.000
_cell.angle_alpha   90.00
_cell.angle_beta   90.00
_cell.angle_gamma   90.00
#
_symmetry.space_group_name_H-M   'P 1'
#
loop_
_entity.id
_entity.type
_entity.pdbx_description
1 polymer ?
#
loop_
_entity_poly.entity_id
_entity_poly.type
_entity_poly.pdbx_seq_one_letter_code
_entity_poly.pdbx_strand_id
1 'polypeptide(L)' 'RRAYDCLNLETGAFPEFAPARALYTRYGFEYRGPFAEYIDDPNSVFMTKKL' A
#
# COMPACT_ATOMS: atom_id res chain seq x y z
N ARG A 1 22.62 -8.01 4.78
CA ARG A 1 21.40 -8.12 3.94
C ARG A 1 20.21 -8.11 4.89
N ARG A 2 19.22 -7.25 4.69
CA ARG A 2 18.00 -7.26 5.52
C ARG A 2 17.07 -8.35 4.98
N ALA A 3 16.56 -9.23 5.85
CA ALA A 3 15.72 -10.36 5.50
C ALA A 3 14.23 -9.97 5.61
N TYR A 4 13.76 -9.14 4.69
CA TYR A 4 12.37 -8.72 4.65
C TYR A 4 11.59 -9.60 3.68
N ASP A 5 10.44 -10.10 4.12
CA ASP A 5 9.55 -10.95 3.30
C ASP A 5 8.53 -10.14 2.49
N CYS A 6 8.20 -8.93 2.97
CA CYS A 6 7.27 -8.04 2.29
C CYS A 6 7.52 -6.56 2.65
N LEU A 7 6.96 -5.69 1.84
CA LEU A 7 6.91 -4.25 2.04
C LEU A 7 5.44 -3.81 2.02
N ASN A 8 4.98 -3.25 3.13
CA ASN A 8 3.63 -2.70 3.26
C ASN A 8 3.69 -1.17 3.20
N LEU A 9 2.70 -0.54 2.58
CA LEU A 9 2.56 0.91 2.55
C LEU A 9 1.11 1.33 2.70
N GLU A 10 0.94 2.55 3.18
CA GLU A 10 -0.31 3.30 3.23
C GLU A 10 -0.20 4.48 2.25
N THR A 11 -1.28 4.78 1.54
CA THR A 11 -1.42 5.97 0.70
C THR A 11 -2.84 6.50 0.74
N GLY A 12 -3.08 7.72 0.26
CA GLY A 12 -4.42 8.30 0.27
C GLY A 12 -5.38 7.61 -0.70
N ALA A 13 -6.66 7.55 -0.34
CA ALA A 13 -7.75 7.04 -1.17
C ALA A 13 -8.22 8.03 -2.24
N PHE A 14 -7.99 9.33 -2.02
CA PHE A 14 -8.49 10.37 -2.91
C PHE A 14 -7.92 10.28 -4.34
N PRO A 15 -8.63 10.81 -5.37
CA PRO A 15 -8.19 10.78 -6.76
C PRO A 15 -6.80 11.39 -7.01
N GLU A 16 -6.39 12.36 -6.20
CA GLU A 16 -5.08 13.02 -6.23
C GLU A 16 -3.94 12.03 -5.99
N PHE A 17 -4.20 10.94 -5.27
CA PHE A 17 -3.24 9.86 -5.00
C PHE A 17 -3.33 8.71 -6.03
N ALA A 18 -4.23 8.78 -7.02
CA ALA A 18 -4.33 7.78 -8.08
C ALA A 18 -3.01 7.56 -8.84
N PRO A 19 -2.21 8.60 -9.16
CA PRO A 19 -0.90 8.40 -9.79
C PRO A 19 0.07 7.61 -8.91
N ALA A 20 0.05 7.82 -7.59
CA ALA A 20 0.88 7.07 -6.65
C ALA A 20 0.46 5.60 -6.58
N ARG A 21 -0.85 5.33 -6.46
CA ARG A 21 -1.39 3.96 -6.49
C ARG A 21 -1.06 3.23 -7.80
N ALA A 22 -1.14 3.92 -8.94
CA ALA A 22 -0.74 3.37 -10.23
C ALA A 22 0.77 3.05 -10.29
N LEU A 23 1.61 3.92 -9.74
CA LEU A 23 3.05 3.67 -9.61
C LEU A 23 3.33 2.42 -8.79
N TYR A 24 2.73 2.30 -7.59
CA TYR A 24 2.92 1.13 -6.74
C TYR A 24 2.43 -0.16 -7.42
N THR A 25 1.26 -0.12 -8.07
CA THR A 25 0.74 -1.25 -8.83
C THR A 25 1.73 -1.69 -9.91
N ARG A 26 2.32 -0.74 -10.66
CA ARG A 26 3.35 -1.03 -11.68
C ARG A 26 4.60 -1.68 -11.10
N TYR A 27 4.95 -1.40 -9.85
CA TYR A 27 6.08 -2.01 -9.16
C TYR A 27 5.74 -3.31 -8.43
N GLY A 28 4.55 -3.86 -8.63
CA GLY A 28 4.12 -5.14 -8.07
C GLY A 28 3.54 -5.05 -6.65
N PHE A 29 3.01 -3.89 -6.27
CA PHE A 29 2.18 -3.78 -5.07
C PHE A 29 0.72 -4.14 -5.38
N GLU A 30 0.08 -4.82 -4.44
CA GLU A 30 -1.32 -5.24 -4.52
C GLU A 30 -2.12 -4.57 -3.39
N TYR A 31 -3.39 -4.24 -3.67
CA TYR A 31 -4.29 -3.69 -2.65
C TYR A 31 -4.57 -4.71 -1.56
N ARG A 32 -4.67 -4.23 -0.31
CA ARG A 32 -5.07 -5.02 0.85
C ARG A 32 -5.81 -4.16 1.85
N GLY A 33 -6.39 -4.81 2.86
CA GLY A 33 -6.91 -4.11 4.04
C GLY A 33 -5.80 -3.51 4.92
N PRO A 34 -6.15 -2.93 6.07
CA PRO A 34 -5.18 -2.39 7.02
C PRO A 34 -4.12 -3.42 7.49
N PHE A 35 -3.00 -2.94 8.03
CA PHE A 35 -1.99 -3.79 8.69
C PHE A 35 -1.65 -3.26 10.07
N ALA A 36 -1.10 -4.12 10.93
CA ALA A 36 -0.71 -3.76 12.28
C ALA A 36 -1.86 -3.06 13.03
N GLU A 37 -1.63 -1.84 13.50
CA GLU A 37 -2.60 -1.04 14.28
C GLU A 37 -3.36 -0.02 13.40
N TYR A 38 -3.14 -0.02 12.09
CA TYR A 38 -3.93 0.80 11.18
C TYR A 38 -5.37 0.28 11.12
N ILE A 39 -6.32 1.20 11.18
CA ILE A 39 -7.75 0.91 11.02
C ILE A 39 -8.19 1.19 9.58
N ASP A 40 -9.33 0.64 9.21
CA ASP A 40 -9.94 0.90 7.92
C ASP A 40 -10.53 2.31 7.94
N ASP A 41 -9.76 3.28 7.43
CA ASP A 41 -10.19 4.66 7.24
C ASP A 41 -10.56 4.90 5.77
N PRO A 42 -11.70 5.57 5.47
CA PRO A 42 -12.12 5.83 4.10
C PRO A 42 -11.12 6.65 3.26
N ASN A 43 -10.20 7.36 3.91
CA ASN A 43 -9.19 8.18 3.25
C ASN A 43 -7.85 7.46 3.07
N SER A 44 -7.71 6.24 3.59
CA SER A 44 -6.49 5.43 3.51
C SER A 44 -6.67 4.22 2.61
N VAL A 45 -5.64 3.92 1.85
CA VAL A 45 -5.51 2.73 1.01
C VAL A 45 -4.21 2.04 1.33
N PHE A 46 -4.29 0.76 1.63
CA PHE A 46 -3.14 -0.05 1.98
C PHE A 46 -2.73 -0.95 0.82
N MET A 47 -1.43 -1.10 0.62
CA MET A 47 -0.88 -1.96 -0.42
C MET A 47 0.30 -2.77 0.13
N THR A 48 0.56 -3.94 -0.45
CA THR A 48 1.71 -4.79 -0.10
C THR A 48 2.44 -5.30 -1.32
N LYS A 49 3.74 -5.50 -1.18
CA LYS A 49 4.58 -6.18 -2.16
C LYS A 49 5.40 -7.26 -1.46
N LYS A 50 5.39 -8.48 -1.99
CA LYS A 50 6.31 -9.54 -1.58
C LYS A 50 7.70 -9.27 -2.18
N LEU A 51 8.75 -9.50 -1.39
CA LEU A 51 10.15 -9.19 -1.74
C LEU A 51 10.94 -10.44 -2.14
#